data_AF-A0AAJ1RVY8-F1
#
_entry.id   AF-A0AAJ1RVY8-F1
#
_cell.length_a   1.000
_cell.length_b   1.000
_cell.length_c   1.000
_cell.angle_alpha   90.00
_cell.angle_beta   90.00
_cell.angle_gamma   90.00
#
_symmetry.space_group_name_H-M   'P 1'
#
loop_
_entity.id
_entity.type
_entity.pdbx_description
1 polymer ?
#
loop_
_entity_poly.entity_id
_entity_poly.type
_entity_poly.pdbx_seq_one_letter_code
_entity_poly.pdbx_strand_id
1 'polypeptide(L)'
;MPVRRGNPESAGVNRYRRLSASQVILWKSCNRLWYYTYIERLKSPLPPQIIRGNAVEECICRVLRDSPALVTADAADEMTSPLLEDGSPAYDNPLAWPAPTLVELTEDQWPTDRDSLEAWAMARADVHFEACWEAAVLDWESIPNRVGSVDAADPDEGLAMTRAGLRLHLDQVQACIEASGGPGLTDWRKGGSRGDWPAPDGFPRVWNEVHPAASDSEITWCEAWEVARPWFVDPDAGQFKLTTSHPDEWFQGEYDMVYDWTGKIRIIDLKASIGKGDRSGGYIEQL
;
A
#
# COMPACT_ATOMS: atom_id res chain seq x y z
N MET A 1 5.14 -3.18 -15.52
CA MET A 1 3.95 -2.34 -15.29
C MET A 1 3.01 -3.13 -14.42
N PRO A 2 2.97 -2.90 -13.10
CA PRO A 2 2.16 -3.71 -12.20
C PRO A 2 0.67 -3.41 -12.33
N VAL A 3 0.32 -2.17 -12.69
CA VAL A 3 -1.06 -1.70 -12.79
C VAL A 3 -1.24 -0.72 -13.95
N ARG A 4 -2.50 -0.45 -14.31
CA ARG A 4 -2.91 0.63 -15.23
C ARG A 4 -4.15 1.34 -14.71
N ARG A 5 -4.37 2.60 -15.06
CA ARG A 5 -5.67 3.25 -14.85
C ARG A 5 -6.70 2.52 -15.69
N GLY A 6 -7.66 1.86 -15.05
CA GLY A 6 -8.68 1.13 -15.79
C GLY A 6 -9.53 2.08 -16.64
N ASN A 7 -9.86 1.66 -17.86
CA ASN A 7 -10.73 2.40 -18.76
C ASN A 7 -12.14 1.76 -18.74
N PRO A 8 -13.09 2.29 -17.93
CA PRO A 8 -14.40 1.67 -17.76
C PRO A 8 -15.24 1.73 -19.04
N GLU A 9 -14.94 2.67 -19.94
CA GLU A 9 -15.66 2.84 -21.20
C GLU A 9 -15.19 1.83 -22.26
N SER A 10 -13.91 1.42 -22.25
CA SER A 10 -13.38 0.45 -23.22
C SER A 10 -13.66 -1.01 -22.87
N ALA A 11 -13.82 -1.34 -21.59
CA ALA A 11 -13.98 -2.74 -21.16
C ALA A 11 -15.38 -3.31 -21.43
N GLY A 12 -16.38 -2.47 -21.74
CA GLY A 12 -17.79 -2.91 -21.87
C GLY A 12 -18.40 -3.45 -20.57
N VAL A 13 -17.64 -3.48 -19.48
CA VAL A 13 -18.07 -3.89 -18.14
C VAL A 13 -18.60 -2.67 -17.41
N ASN A 14 -19.87 -2.73 -17.02
CA ASN A 14 -20.48 -1.66 -16.23
C ASN A 14 -19.68 -1.45 -14.93
N ARG A 15 -19.18 -0.23 -14.71
CA ARG A 15 -18.38 0.17 -13.54
C ARG A 15 -19.02 -0.16 -12.18
N TYR A 16 -20.34 -0.36 -12.15
CA TYR A 16 -21.12 -0.73 -10.97
C TYR A 16 -21.52 -2.21 -10.90
N ARG A 17 -21.11 -3.04 -11.87
CA ARG A 17 -21.34 -4.50 -11.90
C ARG A 17 -20.04 -5.30 -11.72
N ARG A 18 -19.06 -4.72 -11.04
CA ARG A 18 -17.82 -5.42 -10.69
C ARG A 18 -18.13 -6.47 -9.63
N LEU A 19 -17.74 -7.72 -9.87
CA LEU A 19 -17.75 -8.77 -8.86
C LEU A 19 -16.44 -8.70 -8.07
N SER A 20 -16.51 -8.40 -6.78
CA SER A 20 -15.37 -8.58 -5.86
C SER A 20 -15.46 -9.95 -5.18
N ALA A 21 -14.34 -10.47 -4.68
CA ALA A 21 -14.32 -11.71 -3.89
C ALA A 21 -15.33 -11.63 -2.72
N SER A 22 -15.39 -10.48 -2.03
CA SER A 22 -16.39 -10.21 -0.98
C SER A 22 -17.84 -10.29 -1.48
N GLN A 23 -18.14 -9.85 -2.71
CA GLN A 23 -19.47 -10.01 -3.30
C GLN A 23 -19.80 -11.48 -3.59
N VAL A 24 -18.84 -12.24 -4.12
CA VAL A 24 -19.01 -13.67 -4.41
C VAL A 24 -19.22 -14.47 -3.13
N ILE A 25 -18.44 -14.19 -2.09
CA ILE A 25 -18.59 -14.82 -0.77
C ILE A 25 -19.94 -14.45 -0.17
N LEU A 26 -20.33 -13.18 -0.18
CA LEU A 26 -21.63 -12.77 0.36
C LEU A 26 -22.80 -13.43 -0.37
N TRP A 27 -22.70 -13.57 -1.69
CA TRP A 27 -23.66 -14.32 -2.49
C TRP A 27 -23.72 -15.79 -2.03
N LYS A 28 -22.59 -16.50 -2.07
CA LYS A 28 -22.50 -17.92 -1.66
C LYS A 28 -23.02 -18.15 -0.23
N SER A 29 -22.74 -17.23 0.69
CA SER A 29 -23.17 -17.32 2.08
C SER A 29 -24.64 -16.95 2.27
N CYS A 30 -25.13 -15.89 1.63
CA CYS A 30 -26.52 -15.45 1.73
C CYS A 30 -26.94 -14.54 0.56
N ASN A 31 -27.52 -15.12 -0.50
CA ASN A 31 -28.07 -14.40 -1.65
C ASN A 31 -29.02 -13.25 -1.28
N ARG A 32 -29.81 -13.40 -0.21
CA ARG A 32 -30.74 -12.36 0.24
C ARG A 32 -30.02 -11.15 0.83
N LEU A 33 -28.98 -11.38 1.64
CA LEU A 33 -28.16 -10.30 2.19
C LEU A 33 -27.35 -9.62 1.08
N TRP A 34 -26.85 -10.38 0.12
CA TRP A 34 -26.23 -9.84 -1.09
C TRP A 34 -27.19 -8.92 -1.85
N TYR A 35 -28.42 -9.37 -2.09
CA TYR A 35 -29.44 -8.57 -2.79
C TYR A 35 -29.71 -7.26 -2.04
N TYR A 36 -29.90 -7.30 -0.72
CA TYR A 36 -30.11 -6.09 0.06
C TYR A 36 -28.92 -5.13 0.05
N THR A 37 -27.69 -5.67 0.05
CA THR A 37 -26.47 -4.85 0.09
C THR A 37 -26.15 -4.23 -1.26
N TYR A 38 -26.23 -5.00 -2.35
CA TYR A 38 -25.72 -4.59 -3.66
C TYR A 38 -26.81 -4.17 -4.65
N ILE A 39 -28.05 -4.66 -4.51
CA ILE A 39 -29.20 -4.25 -5.33
C ILE A 39 -29.99 -3.14 -4.64
N GLU A 40 -30.46 -3.38 -3.41
CA GLU A 40 -31.26 -2.39 -2.65
C GLU A 40 -30.41 -1.32 -1.93
N ARG A 41 -29.08 -1.51 -1.90
CA ARG A 41 -28.10 -0.57 -1.31
C ARG A 41 -28.32 -0.27 0.17
N LEU A 42 -28.87 -1.23 0.91
CA LEU A 42 -29.03 -1.13 2.35
C LEU A 42 -27.65 -1.26 3.02
N LYS A 43 -27.31 -0.29 3.86
CA LYS A 43 -26.05 -0.27 4.61
C LYS A 43 -26.24 -1.00 5.94
N SER A 44 -25.44 -2.04 6.15
CA SER A 44 -25.40 -2.76 7.44
C SER A 44 -24.66 -1.93 8.50
N PRO A 45 -24.93 -2.16 9.80
CA PRO A 45 -24.16 -1.55 10.87
C PRO A 45 -22.63 -1.73 10.68
N LEU A 46 -21.87 -0.67 10.91
CA LEU A 46 -20.41 -0.70 10.78
C LEU A 46 -19.74 -0.71 12.16
N PRO A 47 -19.13 -1.83 12.59
CA PRO A 47 -18.54 -1.93 13.90
C PRO A 47 -17.10 -1.37 13.91
N PRO A 48 -16.54 -1.06 15.08
CA PRO A 48 -15.25 -0.38 15.22
C PRO A 48 -14.04 -1.20 14.74
N GLN A 49 -14.18 -2.52 14.51
CA GLN A 49 -13.08 -3.35 14.00
C GLN A 49 -12.59 -2.92 12.60
N ILE A 50 -13.36 -2.12 11.87
CA ILE A 50 -12.92 -1.53 10.59
C ILE A 50 -11.80 -0.52 10.78
N ILE A 51 -11.76 0.20 11.91
CA ILE A 51 -10.69 1.16 12.26
C ILE A 51 -9.33 0.49 12.11
N ARG A 52 -9.20 -0.73 12.64
CA ARG A 52 -7.98 -1.53 12.56
C ARG A 52 -7.55 -1.82 11.13
N GLY A 53 -8.48 -2.24 10.28
CA GLY A 53 -8.18 -2.54 8.88
C GLY A 53 -7.58 -1.34 8.16
N ASN A 54 -8.28 -0.20 8.25
CA ASN A 54 -7.89 1.03 7.60
C ASN A 54 -6.55 1.55 8.14
N ALA A 55 -6.39 1.62 9.47
CA ALA A 55 -5.17 2.13 10.09
C ALA A 55 -3.94 1.26 9.78
N VAL A 56 -4.10 -0.08 9.77
CA VAL A 56 -3.01 -1.01 9.46
C VAL A 56 -2.57 -0.88 8.00
N GLU A 57 -3.52 -0.88 7.05
CA GLU A 57 -3.22 -0.75 5.63
C GLU A 57 -2.53 0.58 5.34
N GLU A 58 -3.09 1.69 5.83
CA GLU A 58 -2.51 3.02 5.62
C GLU A 58 -1.11 3.15 6.23
N CYS A 59 -0.90 2.67 7.45
CA CYS A 59 0.41 2.73 8.12
C CYS A 59 1.47 1.91 7.36
N ILE A 60 1.11 0.70 6.88
CA ILE A 60 2.01 -0.09 6.04
C ILE A 60 2.37 0.68 4.76
N CYS A 61 1.39 1.26 4.06
CA CYS A 61 1.62 2.07 2.86
C CYS A 61 2.52 3.28 3.12
N ARG A 62 2.35 3.99 4.26
CA ARG A 62 3.23 5.11 4.64
C ARG A 62 4.66 4.66 4.91
N VAL A 63 4.86 3.56 5.63
CA VAL A 63 6.22 3.01 5.84
C VAL A 63 6.85 2.55 4.53
N LEU A 64 6.08 1.85 3.67
CA LEU A 64 6.55 1.42 2.36
C LEU A 64 6.84 2.57 1.40
N ARG A 65 6.29 3.78 1.65
CA ARG A 65 6.60 5.01 0.92
C ARG A 65 7.94 5.61 1.33
N ASP A 66 8.35 5.44 2.58
CA ASP A 66 9.65 5.95 3.05
C ASP A 66 10.81 5.20 2.39
N SER A 67 11.96 5.87 2.28
CA SER A 67 13.20 5.28 1.77
C SER A 67 14.25 5.23 2.88
N PRO A 68 14.89 4.07 3.15
CA PRO A 68 15.96 3.98 4.14
C PRO A 68 17.23 4.75 3.73
N ALA A 69 17.33 5.20 2.47
CA ALA A 69 18.41 6.06 1.99
C ALA A 69 18.12 7.57 2.16
N LEU A 70 16.87 7.94 2.46
CA LEU A 70 16.44 9.35 2.54
C LEU A 70 15.83 9.74 3.88
N VAL A 71 15.23 8.79 4.60
CA VAL A 71 14.40 9.06 5.78
C VAL A 71 14.99 8.32 6.99
N THR A 72 15.37 9.06 8.04
CA THR A 72 15.83 8.43 9.28
C THR A 72 14.68 7.73 10.01
N ALA A 73 15.02 6.76 10.86
CA ALA A 73 14.05 5.96 11.59
C ALA A 73 13.01 6.81 12.38
N ASP A 74 13.44 7.95 12.90
CA ASP A 74 12.70 8.86 13.77
C ASP A 74 12.23 10.16 13.10
N ALA A 75 12.47 10.34 11.80
CA ALA A 75 12.03 11.52 11.06
C ALA A 75 10.49 11.68 11.12
N ALA A 76 9.99 12.91 10.99
CA ALA A 76 8.56 13.11 10.79
C ALA A 76 8.09 12.52 9.44
N ASP A 77 6.78 12.46 9.18
CA ASP A 77 6.27 12.15 7.83
C ASP A 77 6.57 13.34 6.89
N GLU A 78 7.65 13.23 6.12
CA GLU A 78 8.10 14.23 5.15
C GLU A 78 7.77 13.81 3.70
N MET A 79 7.18 12.62 3.52
CA MET A 79 6.95 12.00 2.22
C MET A 79 5.53 12.23 1.68
N THR A 80 4.82 13.25 2.20
CA THR A 80 3.45 13.58 1.79
C THR A 80 3.36 13.84 0.28
N SER A 81 2.45 13.14 -0.39
CA SER A 81 2.28 13.24 -1.84
C SER A 81 1.54 14.51 -2.24
N PRO A 82 1.96 15.22 -3.31
CA PRO A 82 1.24 16.38 -3.80
C PRO A 82 -0.09 15.96 -4.43
N LEU A 83 -1.19 16.64 -4.08
CA LEU A 83 -2.54 16.35 -4.57
C LEU A 83 -3.09 17.49 -5.45
N LEU A 84 -3.91 17.13 -6.43
CA LEU A 84 -4.77 18.05 -7.16
C LEU A 84 -6.01 18.42 -6.31
N GLU A 85 -6.77 19.44 -6.74
CA GLU A 85 -8.01 19.86 -6.06
C GLU A 85 -9.04 18.73 -5.92
N ASP A 86 -9.02 17.75 -6.82
CA ASP A 86 -9.92 16.61 -6.78
C ASP A 86 -9.44 15.46 -5.88
N GLY A 87 -8.29 15.62 -5.22
CA GLY A 87 -7.67 14.64 -4.33
C GLY A 87 -6.87 13.53 -5.04
N SER A 88 -6.66 13.61 -6.35
CA SER A 88 -5.75 12.67 -7.03
C SER A 88 -4.28 13.14 -6.94
N PRO A 89 -3.30 12.22 -6.94
CA PRO A 89 -1.89 12.61 -6.93
C PRO A 89 -1.52 13.44 -8.17
N ALA A 90 -0.74 14.50 -7.96
CA ALA A 90 -0.30 15.43 -8.99
C ALA A 90 0.88 14.88 -9.81
N TYR A 91 0.70 13.72 -10.45
CA TYR A 91 1.75 13.03 -11.23
C TYR A 91 2.35 13.87 -12.37
N ASP A 92 1.59 14.84 -12.89
CA ASP A 92 2.02 15.74 -13.97
C ASP A 92 2.83 16.96 -13.45
N ASN A 93 3.01 17.10 -12.14
CA ASN A 93 3.80 18.17 -11.53
C ASN A 93 5.07 17.61 -10.86
N PRO A 94 6.16 17.39 -11.63
CA PRO A 94 7.34 16.71 -11.11
C PRO A 94 8.09 17.50 -10.03
N LEU A 95 7.89 18.81 -9.95
CA LEU A 95 8.57 19.69 -8.99
C LEU A 95 7.92 19.73 -7.61
N ALA A 96 6.74 19.13 -7.45
CA ALA A 96 5.99 19.14 -6.20
C ALA A 96 6.24 17.90 -5.32
N TRP A 97 7.01 16.94 -5.81
CA TRP A 97 7.27 15.68 -5.13
C TRP A 97 8.41 15.83 -4.10
N PRO A 98 8.26 15.25 -2.89
CA PRO A 98 9.18 15.54 -1.78
C PRO A 98 10.55 14.87 -1.91
N ALA A 99 10.63 13.64 -2.42
CA ALA A 99 11.87 12.85 -2.36
C ALA A 99 13.07 13.52 -3.05
N PRO A 100 12.94 14.15 -4.23
CA PRO A 100 14.03 14.90 -4.86
C PRO A 100 14.55 16.10 -4.05
N THR A 101 13.82 16.54 -3.02
CA THR A 101 14.19 17.68 -2.16
C THR A 101 14.84 17.25 -0.85
N LEU A 102 14.80 15.95 -0.52
CA LEU A 102 15.40 15.41 0.69
C LEU A 102 16.93 15.30 0.53
N VAL A 103 17.62 15.40 1.67
CA VAL A 103 19.07 15.18 1.72
C VAL A 103 19.32 13.70 1.88
N GLU A 104 20.17 13.15 1.00
CA GLU A 104 20.59 11.75 1.07
C GLU A 104 21.30 11.46 2.39
N LEU A 105 20.93 10.36 3.03
CA LEU A 105 21.64 9.86 4.21
C LEU A 105 22.99 9.30 3.77
N THR A 106 24.01 9.47 4.59
CA THR A 106 25.32 8.87 4.30
C THR A 106 25.26 7.35 4.43
N GLU A 107 26.06 6.61 3.64
CA GLU A 107 26.02 5.14 3.61
C GLU A 107 26.25 4.49 4.99
N ASP A 108 26.96 5.15 5.91
CA ASP A 108 27.15 4.66 7.29
C ASP A 108 25.86 4.68 8.14
N GLN A 109 24.84 5.42 7.69
CA GLN A 109 23.51 5.44 8.29
C GLN A 109 22.56 4.42 7.68
N TRP A 110 22.93 3.80 6.56
CA TRP A 110 22.07 2.86 5.85
C TRP A 110 21.97 1.53 6.61
N PRO A 111 20.79 0.90 6.64
CA PRO A 111 20.68 -0.50 7.06
C PRO A 111 21.58 -1.40 6.20
N THR A 112 22.35 -2.27 6.85
CA THR A 112 23.33 -3.16 6.19
C THR A 112 22.99 -4.64 6.30
N ASP A 113 21.96 -4.96 7.09
CA ASP A 113 21.44 -6.30 7.29
C ASP A 113 19.92 -6.28 7.53
N ARG A 114 19.32 -7.48 7.60
CA ARG A 114 17.89 -7.64 7.84
C ARG A 114 17.46 -7.00 9.15
N ASP A 115 18.24 -7.18 10.20
CA ASP A 115 17.87 -6.77 11.56
C ASP A 115 17.85 -5.25 11.69
N SER A 116 18.84 -4.56 11.10
CA SER A 116 18.90 -3.10 11.03
C SER A 116 17.79 -2.51 10.16
N LEU A 117 17.43 -3.16 9.04
CA LEU A 117 16.32 -2.71 8.19
C LEU A 117 14.97 -2.97 8.86
N GLU A 118 14.80 -4.09 9.56
CA GLU A 118 13.63 -4.36 10.37
C GLU A 118 13.49 -3.31 11.47
N ALA A 119 14.57 -3.02 12.21
CA ALA A 119 14.57 -1.97 13.23
C ALA A 119 14.16 -0.60 12.68
N TRP A 120 14.69 -0.22 11.52
CA TRP A 120 14.29 1.01 10.82
C TRP A 120 12.79 0.98 10.46
N ALA A 121 12.30 -0.08 9.81
CA ALA A 121 10.90 -0.17 9.38
C ALA A 121 9.91 -0.19 10.56
N MET A 122 10.26 -0.85 11.67
CA MET A 122 9.43 -0.84 12.89
C MET A 122 9.39 0.56 13.52
N ALA A 123 10.51 1.28 13.54
CA ALA A 123 10.56 2.66 14.03
C ALA A 123 9.74 3.61 13.14
N ARG A 124 9.79 3.43 11.80
CA ARG A 124 8.90 4.15 10.88
C ARG A 124 7.43 3.86 11.17
N ALA A 125 7.08 2.61 11.48
CA ALA A 125 5.72 2.25 11.86
C ALA A 125 5.27 3.00 13.12
N ASP A 126 6.15 3.10 14.12
CA ASP A 126 5.85 3.81 15.37
C ASP A 126 5.63 5.32 15.14
N VAL A 127 6.33 5.93 14.16
CA VAL A 127 6.11 7.33 13.76
C VAL A 127 4.74 7.53 13.11
N HIS A 128 4.33 6.63 12.22
CA HIS A 128 3.12 6.82 11.40
C HIS A 128 1.83 6.34 12.08
N PHE A 129 1.91 5.33 12.96
CA PHE A 129 0.75 4.56 13.38
C PHE A 129 -0.30 5.38 14.15
N GLU A 130 0.11 6.28 15.04
CA GLU A 130 -0.81 7.10 15.83
C GLU A 130 -1.70 7.96 14.91
N ALA A 131 -1.09 8.65 13.94
CA ALA A 131 -1.83 9.47 12.97
C ALA A 131 -2.80 8.63 12.11
N CYS A 132 -2.35 7.46 11.63
CA CYS A 132 -3.21 6.54 10.88
C CYS A 132 -4.39 6.03 11.72
N TRP A 133 -4.17 5.73 13.00
CA TRP A 133 -5.21 5.28 13.90
C TRP A 133 -6.24 6.37 14.17
N GLU A 134 -5.79 7.59 14.48
CA GLU A 134 -6.66 8.74 14.71
C GLU A 134 -7.50 9.08 13.47
N ALA A 135 -6.89 9.07 12.28
CA ALA A 135 -7.60 9.28 11.02
C ALA A 135 -8.68 8.21 10.79
N ALA A 136 -8.36 6.93 11.03
CA ALA A 136 -9.32 5.84 10.90
C ALA A 136 -10.47 5.93 11.93
N VAL A 137 -10.20 6.39 13.16
CA VAL A 137 -11.22 6.67 14.16
C VAL A 137 -12.14 7.81 13.68
N LEU A 138 -11.58 8.92 13.22
CA LEU A 138 -12.35 10.07 12.73
C LEU A 138 -13.24 9.70 11.53
N ASP A 139 -12.71 8.93 10.58
CA ASP A 139 -13.49 8.41 9.45
C ASP A 139 -14.65 7.54 9.96
N TRP A 140 -14.38 6.58 10.85
CA TRP A 140 -15.42 5.72 11.41
C TRP A 140 -16.49 6.50 12.19
N GLU A 141 -16.10 7.50 12.98
CA GLU A 141 -17.01 8.37 13.73
C GLU A 141 -17.86 9.26 12.82
N SER A 142 -17.41 9.55 11.60
CA SER A 142 -18.21 10.28 10.62
C SER A 142 -19.36 9.44 10.04
N ILE A 143 -19.28 8.11 10.14
CA ILE A 143 -20.21 7.18 9.48
C ILE A 143 -21.56 7.15 10.23
N PRO A 144 -22.70 7.44 9.56
CA PRO A 144 -24.02 7.48 10.22
C PRO A 144 -24.52 6.13 10.73
N ASN A 145 -24.15 5.03 10.08
CA ASN A 145 -24.57 3.67 10.43
C ASN A 145 -23.53 2.93 11.29
N ARG A 146 -22.60 3.64 11.95
CA ARG A 146 -21.66 3.02 12.89
C ARG A 146 -22.37 2.47 14.12
N VAL A 147 -21.81 1.43 14.73
CA VAL A 147 -22.33 0.84 15.97
C VAL A 147 -21.19 0.43 16.90
N GLY A 148 -21.37 0.57 18.21
CA GLY A 148 -20.37 0.24 19.21
C GLY A 148 -19.57 1.45 19.68
N SER A 149 -18.42 1.19 20.32
CA SER A 149 -17.47 2.19 20.83
C SER A 149 -16.09 1.98 20.21
N VAL A 150 -15.33 3.04 20.06
CA VAL A 150 -13.91 2.99 19.66
C VAL A 150 -13.11 2.06 20.59
N ASP A 151 -13.47 1.99 21.88
CA ASP A 151 -12.80 1.12 22.88
C ASP A 151 -12.85 -0.38 22.54
N ALA A 152 -13.71 -0.80 21.61
CA ALA A 152 -13.77 -2.17 21.13
C ALA A 152 -12.79 -2.45 19.96
N ALA A 153 -12.03 -1.45 19.53
CA ALA A 153 -10.86 -1.58 18.68
C ALA A 153 -9.59 -1.34 19.53
N ASP A 154 -8.61 -2.22 19.37
CA ASP A 154 -7.37 -2.18 20.14
C ASP A 154 -6.22 -1.67 19.24
N PRO A 155 -5.64 -0.48 19.53
CA PRO A 155 -4.53 0.06 18.76
C PRO A 155 -3.27 -0.81 18.86
N ASP A 156 -3.02 -1.48 19.98
CA ASP A 156 -1.84 -2.34 20.14
C ASP A 156 -1.95 -3.58 19.24
N GLU A 157 -3.17 -4.14 19.09
CA GLU A 157 -3.43 -5.20 18.11
C GLU A 157 -3.23 -4.70 16.68
N GLY A 158 -3.62 -3.46 16.38
CA GLY A 158 -3.36 -2.82 15.09
C GLY A 158 -1.87 -2.69 14.81
N LEU A 159 -1.10 -2.11 15.71
CA LEU A 159 0.34 -1.93 15.56
C LEU A 159 1.07 -3.27 15.39
N ALA A 160 0.68 -4.29 16.16
CA ALA A 160 1.22 -5.64 16.00
C ALA A 160 0.96 -6.22 14.60
N MET A 161 -0.22 -5.97 14.02
CA MET A 161 -0.56 -6.37 12.64
C MET A 161 0.23 -5.58 11.59
N THR A 162 0.40 -4.26 11.79
CA THR A 162 1.28 -3.42 10.93
C THR A 162 2.68 -4.01 10.88
N ARG A 163 3.27 -4.29 12.04
CA ARG A 163 4.61 -4.89 12.14
C ARG A 163 4.69 -6.26 11.47
N ALA A 164 3.64 -7.08 11.56
CA ALA A 164 3.57 -8.35 10.84
C ALA A 164 3.49 -8.16 9.31
N GLY A 165 2.74 -7.17 8.83
CA GLY A 165 2.67 -6.82 7.40
C GLY A 165 4.00 -6.31 6.87
N LEU A 166 4.74 -5.51 7.64
CA LEU A 166 6.09 -5.06 7.27
C LEU A 166 7.10 -6.21 7.21
N ARG A 167 6.99 -7.23 8.08
CA ARG A 167 7.82 -8.44 7.98
C ARG A 167 7.58 -9.22 6.70
N LEU A 168 6.35 -9.25 6.20
CA LEU A 168 6.06 -9.84 4.88
C LEU A 168 6.80 -9.09 3.76
N HIS A 169 6.93 -7.76 3.84
CA HIS A 169 7.73 -7.01 2.89
C HIS A 169 9.23 -7.26 3.07
N LEU A 170 9.75 -7.31 4.31
CA LEU A 170 11.15 -7.66 4.59
C LEU A 170 11.52 -9.05 4.03
N ASP A 171 10.59 -10.01 4.02
CA ASP A 171 10.79 -11.29 3.34
C ASP A 171 10.93 -11.13 1.82
N GLN A 172 10.22 -10.16 1.20
CA GLN A 172 10.43 -9.81 -0.22
C GLN A 172 11.79 -9.13 -0.44
N VAL A 173 12.23 -8.26 0.46
CA VAL A 173 13.55 -7.62 0.39
C VAL A 173 14.65 -8.66 0.46
N GLN A 174 14.57 -9.60 1.42
CA GLN A 174 15.55 -10.68 1.52
C GLN A 174 15.55 -11.57 0.27
N ALA A 175 14.37 -11.96 -0.23
CA ALA A 175 14.28 -12.74 -1.47
C ALA A 175 14.84 -11.98 -2.67
N CYS A 176 14.70 -10.64 -2.70
CA CYS A 176 15.29 -9.77 -3.72
C CYS A 176 16.82 -9.81 -3.69
N ILE A 177 17.42 -9.73 -2.50
CA ILE A 177 18.88 -9.87 -2.31
C ILE A 177 19.36 -11.26 -2.77
N GLU A 178 18.69 -12.32 -2.33
CA GLU A 178 19.02 -13.71 -2.68
C GLU A 178 18.90 -13.97 -4.20
N ALA A 179 18.04 -13.23 -4.89
CA ALA A 179 17.87 -13.25 -6.34
C ALA A 179 18.71 -12.18 -7.07
N SER A 180 19.64 -11.51 -6.39
CA SER A 180 20.50 -10.45 -6.94
C SER A 180 19.73 -9.31 -7.62
N GLY A 181 18.60 -8.89 -7.03
CA GLY A 181 17.78 -7.76 -7.48
C GLY A 181 16.77 -8.07 -8.59
N GLY A 182 16.71 -9.31 -9.07
CA GLY A 182 15.81 -9.70 -10.14
C GLY A 182 16.15 -9.08 -11.51
N PRO A 183 15.32 -9.30 -12.53
CA PRO A 183 15.63 -8.93 -13.91
C PRO A 183 15.69 -7.42 -14.19
N GLY A 184 15.13 -6.58 -13.31
CA GLY A 184 15.04 -5.12 -13.51
C GLY A 184 16.17 -4.29 -12.91
N LEU A 185 17.00 -4.87 -12.02
CA LEU A 185 17.98 -4.12 -11.21
C LEU A 185 18.94 -3.28 -12.06
N THR A 186 19.52 -3.87 -13.10
CA THR A 186 20.53 -3.20 -13.95
C THR A 186 19.99 -1.94 -14.62
N ASP A 187 18.71 -1.95 -15.03
CA ASP A 187 18.09 -0.77 -15.64
C ASP A 187 17.60 0.22 -14.60
N TRP A 188 17.16 -0.24 -13.43
CA TRP A 188 16.82 0.63 -12.30
C TRP A 188 18.04 1.46 -11.83
N ARG A 189 19.22 0.83 -11.71
CA ARG A 189 20.48 1.50 -11.30
C ARG A 189 20.91 2.63 -12.25
N LYS A 190 20.55 2.56 -13.53
CA LYS A 190 20.91 3.60 -14.52
C LYS A 190 20.07 4.88 -14.40
N GLY A 191 18.99 4.85 -13.61
CA GLY A 191 17.97 5.89 -13.62
C GLY A 191 17.09 5.85 -14.87
N GLY A 192 15.98 6.59 -14.84
CA GLY A 192 15.04 6.71 -15.97
C GLY A 192 14.20 5.47 -16.30
N SER A 193 14.52 4.30 -15.70
CA SER A 193 13.70 3.09 -15.81
C SER A 193 12.62 3.07 -14.74
N ARG A 194 11.53 3.83 -14.99
CA ARG A 194 10.34 3.91 -14.13
C ARG A 194 9.10 3.62 -14.96
N GLY A 195 8.19 2.80 -14.44
CA GLY A 195 6.92 2.53 -15.11
C GLY A 195 5.99 3.75 -15.13
N ASP A 196 4.97 3.75 -16.01
CA ASP A 196 3.97 4.83 -16.07
C ASP A 196 3.19 5.03 -14.75
N TRP A 197 3.15 4.00 -13.89
CA TRP A 197 2.50 3.97 -12.59
C TRP A 197 3.48 3.36 -11.59
N PRO A 198 4.47 4.14 -11.16
CA PRO A 198 5.47 3.66 -10.22
C PRO A 198 4.87 3.53 -8.82
N ALA A 199 5.56 2.77 -7.96
CA ALA A 199 5.22 2.72 -6.55
C ALA A 199 5.25 4.12 -5.93
N PRO A 200 4.34 4.44 -4.98
CA PRO A 200 4.47 5.66 -4.19
C PRO A 200 5.77 5.60 -3.37
N ASP A 201 6.73 6.41 -3.74
CA ASP A 201 8.07 6.49 -3.11
C ASP A 201 8.56 7.93 -2.95
N GLY A 202 7.64 8.89 -3.06
CA GLY A 202 7.93 10.32 -2.99
C GLY A 202 8.64 10.88 -4.21
N PHE A 203 8.99 10.09 -5.22
CA PHE A 203 9.54 10.57 -6.50
C PHE A 203 8.44 10.81 -7.54
N PRO A 204 8.63 11.80 -8.44
CA PRO A 204 7.68 12.07 -9.50
C PRO A 204 7.53 10.88 -10.46
N ARG A 205 6.39 10.83 -11.17
CA ARG A 205 6.14 9.78 -12.18
C ARG A 205 7.25 9.72 -13.23
N VAL A 206 7.72 10.89 -13.68
CA VAL A 206 8.86 11.02 -14.59
C VAL A 206 10.06 11.47 -13.77
N TRP A 207 11.01 10.56 -13.58
CA TRP A 207 12.27 10.78 -12.89
C TRP A 207 13.39 10.11 -13.67
N ASN A 208 14.33 10.91 -14.17
CA ASN A 208 15.40 10.42 -15.06
C ASN A 208 16.77 10.32 -14.39
N GLU A 209 16.87 10.72 -13.12
CA GLU A 209 18.11 10.62 -12.36
C GLU A 209 18.25 9.24 -11.71
N VAL A 210 19.46 8.95 -11.26
CA VAL A 210 19.76 7.75 -10.48
C VAL A 210 19.10 7.87 -9.10
N HIS A 211 18.58 6.75 -8.58
CA HIS A 211 18.01 6.72 -7.24
C HIS A 211 19.13 6.81 -6.18
N PRO A 212 18.98 7.58 -5.09
CA PRO A 212 19.99 7.73 -4.04
C PRO A 212 20.51 6.41 -3.44
N ALA A 213 19.63 5.41 -3.32
CA ALA A 213 20.01 4.08 -2.84
C ALA A 213 20.83 3.25 -3.84
N ALA A 214 20.94 3.66 -5.12
CA ALA A 214 21.58 2.84 -6.15
C ALA A 214 23.10 2.75 -5.91
N SER A 215 23.64 1.55 -6.11
CA SER A 215 25.06 1.26 -5.92
C SER A 215 25.66 0.54 -7.13
N ASP A 216 26.94 0.79 -7.40
CA ASP A 216 27.71 0.01 -8.38
C ASP A 216 28.24 -1.33 -7.81
N SER A 217 27.90 -1.65 -6.56
CA SER A 217 28.36 -2.84 -5.85
C SER A 217 27.36 -4.00 -5.89
N GLU A 218 27.60 -5.03 -5.07
CA GLU A 218 26.57 -6.06 -4.80
C GLU A 218 25.31 -5.39 -4.24
N ILE A 219 24.15 -6.02 -4.47
CA ILE A 219 22.87 -5.42 -4.05
C ILE A 219 22.85 -5.14 -2.54
N THR A 220 22.56 -3.88 -2.19
CA THR A 220 22.44 -3.47 -0.78
C THR A 220 21.02 -3.69 -0.24
N TRP A 221 20.85 -3.62 1.08
CA TRP A 221 19.52 -3.69 1.71
C TRP A 221 18.63 -2.50 1.34
N CYS A 222 19.22 -1.30 1.19
CA CYS A 222 18.50 -0.14 0.67
C CYS A 222 18.06 -0.35 -0.78
N GLU A 223 18.94 -0.84 -1.67
CA GLU A 223 18.55 -1.15 -3.06
C GLU A 223 17.44 -2.19 -3.11
N ALA A 224 17.55 -3.25 -2.31
CA ALA A 224 16.56 -4.31 -2.30
C ALA A 224 15.20 -3.82 -1.77
N TRP A 225 15.16 -2.92 -0.79
CA TRP A 225 13.94 -2.24 -0.34
C TRP A 225 13.27 -1.50 -1.51
N GLU A 226 14.04 -0.68 -2.23
CA GLU A 226 13.50 0.11 -3.35
C GLU A 226 13.05 -0.73 -4.53
N VAL A 227 13.85 -1.72 -4.91
CA VAL A 227 13.56 -2.58 -6.07
C VAL A 227 12.42 -3.55 -5.78
N ALA A 228 12.33 -4.07 -4.55
CA ALA A 228 11.26 -4.97 -4.15
C ALA A 228 9.95 -4.25 -3.78
N ARG A 229 9.99 -2.91 -3.61
CA ARG A 229 8.84 -2.09 -3.23
C ARG A 229 7.64 -2.38 -4.14
N PRO A 230 6.49 -2.81 -3.60
CA PRO A 230 5.32 -3.03 -4.42
C PRO A 230 4.74 -1.69 -4.87
N TRP A 231 3.94 -1.72 -5.94
CA TRP A 231 2.96 -0.66 -6.14
C TRP A 231 1.83 -0.82 -5.12
N PHE A 232 1.36 0.28 -4.55
CA PHE A 232 0.21 0.34 -3.65
C PHE A 232 -0.56 1.65 -3.90
N VAL A 233 -1.79 1.73 -3.38
CA VAL A 233 -2.56 2.98 -3.42
C VAL A 233 -1.85 4.03 -2.57
N ASP A 234 -1.54 5.19 -3.17
CA ASP A 234 -0.90 6.30 -2.47
C ASP A 234 -1.74 6.69 -1.24
N PRO A 235 -1.16 6.68 -0.02
CA PRO A 235 -1.91 6.86 1.22
C PRO A 235 -2.51 8.26 1.38
N ASP A 236 -2.03 9.26 0.62
CA ASP A 236 -2.62 10.60 0.63
C ASP A 236 -3.66 10.79 -0.50
N ALA A 237 -3.80 9.84 -1.44
CA ALA A 237 -4.81 9.94 -2.47
C ALA A 237 -6.23 9.87 -1.87
N GLY A 238 -7.13 10.70 -2.39
CA GLY A 238 -8.54 10.66 -1.99
C GLY A 238 -9.18 9.29 -2.29
N GLN A 239 -10.24 8.96 -1.54
CA GLN A 239 -10.97 7.69 -1.71
C GLN A 239 -11.39 7.45 -3.17
N PHE A 240 -11.13 6.24 -3.68
CA PHE A 240 -11.47 5.81 -5.04
C PHE A 240 -10.79 6.61 -6.17
N LYS A 241 -9.75 7.40 -5.87
CA LYS A 241 -9.01 8.18 -6.87
C LYS A 241 -7.98 7.35 -7.63
N LEU A 242 -7.49 6.26 -7.03
CA LEU A 242 -6.51 5.35 -7.62
C LEU A 242 -7.08 3.95 -7.88
N THR A 243 -8.34 3.87 -8.34
CA THR A 243 -8.85 2.60 -8.89
C THR A 243 -8.03 2.19 -10.12
N THR A 244 -7.34 1.06 -10.04
CA THR A 244 -6.50 0.52 -11.09
C THR A 244 -7.01 -0.82 -11.62
N SER A 245 -6.53 -1.21 -12.80
CA SER A 245 -6.73 -2.51 -13.44
C SER A 245 -5.40 -3.24 -13.50
N HIS A 246 -5.44 -4.58 -13.45
CA HIS A 246 -4.33 -5.41 -13.89
C HIS A 246 -4.04 -5.10 -15.38
N PRO A 247 -2.78 -5.12 -15.86
CA PRO A 247 -2.45 -4.77 -17.25
C PRO A 247 -3.23 -5.53 -18.34
N ASP A 248 -3.62 -6.76 -18.02
CA ASP A 248 -4.42 -7.66 -18.88
C ASP A 248 -5.95 -7.51 -18.67
N GLU A 249 -6.40 -6.53 -17.88
CA GLU A 249 -7.82 -6.19 -17.64
C GLU A 249 -8.69 -7.30 -17.00
N TRP A 250 -8.10 -8.36 -16.46
CA TRP A 250 -8.86 -9.44 -15.79
C TRP A 250 -9.24 -9.13 -14.33
N PHE A 251 -8.68 -8.06 -13.76
CA PHE A 251 -8.97 -7.62 -12.39
C PHE A 251 -8.92 -6.09 -12.32
N GLN A 252 -9.80 -5.50 -11.52
CA GLN A 252 -9.91 -4.05 -11.33
C GLN A 252 -10.40 -3.73 -9.91
N GLY A 253 -9.68 -2.86 -9.20
CA GLY A 253 -9.96 -2.49 -7.82
C GLY A 253 -8.99 -1.45 -7.30
N GLU A 254 -9.06 -1.19 -6.00
CA GLU A 254 -7.92 -0.67 -5.24
C GLU A 254 -7.15 -1.90 -4.78
N TYR A 255 -5.87 -1.98 -5.13
CA TYR A 255 -5.01 -3.09 -4.72
C TYR A 255 -4.16 -2.65 -3.55
N ASP A 256 -4.10 -3.47 -2.52
CA ASP A 256 -3.33 -3.17 -1.32
C ASP A 256 -1.83 -3.23 -1.67
N MET A 257 -1.37 -4.27 -2.35
CA MET A 257 0.00 -4.35 -2.89
C MET A 257 0.10 -5.12 -4.21
N VAL A 258 0.94 -4.65 -5.11
CA VAL A 258 1.27 -5.32 -6.38
C VAL A 258 2.77 -5.36 -6.57
N TYR A 259 3.36 -6.54 -6.37
CA TYR A 259 4.79 -6.80 -6.60
C TYR A 259 5.03 -7.16 -8.06
N ASP A 260 6.11 -6.63 -8.64
CA ASP A 260 6.59 -7.03 -9.97
C ASP A 260 8.11 -7.24 -10.10
N TRP A 261 8.87 -7.06 -9.00
CA TRP A 261 10.34 -7.14 -8.97
C TRP A 261 10.92 -8.46 -9.50
N THR A 262 10.17 -9.57 -9.42
CA THR A 262 10.57 -10.87 -9.97
C THR A 262 10.35 -10.99 -11.49
N GLY A 263 9.86 -9.95 -12.16
CA GLY A 263 9.38 -9.97 -13.54
C GLY A 263 8.01 -10.61 -13.73
N LYS A 264 7.28 -10.90 -12.64
CA LYS A 264 5.92 -11.45 -12.65
C LYS A 264 5.05 -10.68 -11.67
N ILE A 265 3.82 -10.40 -12.06
CA ILE A 265 2.85 -9.69 -11.21
C ILE A 265 2.35 -10.61 -10.10
N ARG A 266 2.44 -10.16 -8.85
CA ARG A 266 1.83 -10.79 -7.67
C ARG A 266 1.02 -9.74 -6.92
N ILE A 267 -0.30 -9.94 -6.87
CA ILE A 267 -1.22 -9.08 -6.13
C ILE A 267 -1.39 -9.68 -4.73
N ILE A 268 -1.21 -8.85 -3.71
CA ILE A 268 -1.40 -9.20 -2.31
C ILE A 268 -2.51 -8.29 -1.76
N ASP A 269 -3.49 -8.92 -1.14
CA ASP A 269 -4.61 -8.26 -0.46
C ASP A 269 -4.38 -8.42 1.05
N LEU A 270 -4.21 -7.28 1.73
CA LEU A 270 -4.01 -7.21 3.17
C LEU A 270 -5.35 -7.31 3.89
N LYS A 271 -5.38 -8.13 4.94
CA LYS A 271 -6.57 -8.31 5.78
C LYS A 271 -6.17 -8.33 7.24
N ALA A 272 -6.41 -7.22 7.93
CA ALA A 272 -6.19 -7.12 9.37
C ALA A 272 -7.36 -7.74 10.14
N SER A 273 -7.12 -8.87 10.81
CA SER A 273 -8.15 -9.53 11.62
C SER A 273 -7.55 -10.46 12.68
N ILE A 274 -8.25 -10.57 13.81
CA ILE A 274 -8.01 -11.59 14.85
C ILE A 274 -8.77 -12.90 14.61
N GLY A 275 -9.47 -13.04 13.48
CA GLY A 275 -10.18 -14.26 13.10
C GLY A 275 -11.42 -14.58 13.95
N LYS A 276 -11.86 -13.64 14.81
CA LYS A 276 -12.99 -13.83 15.75
C LYS A 276 -14.29 -13.13 15.30
N GLY A 277 -14.32 -12.51 14.13
CA GLY A 277 -15.48 -11.76 13.64
C GLY A 277 -16.22 -12.44 12.50
N ASP A 278 -17.53 -12.17 12.38
CA ASP A 278 -18.40 -12.67 11.31
C ASP A 278 -17.91 -12.30 9.90
N ARG A 279 -17.11 -11.23 9.79
CA ARG A 279 -16.54 -10.74 8.52
C ARG A 279 -15.23 -11.43 8.12
N SER A 280 -14.51 -12.03 9.07
CA SER A 280 -13.19 -12.62 8.81
C SER A 280 -13.22 -14.10 8.47
N GLY A 281 -14.33 -14.79 8.76
CA GLY A 281 -14.45 -16.23 8.49
C GLY A 281 -14.28 -16.62 7.01
N GLY A 282 -14.62 -15.71 6.10
CA GLY A 282 -14.51 -15.93 4.65
C GLY A 282 -13.18 -15.52 4.02
N TYR A 283 -12.24 -14.91 4.75
CA TYR A 283 -10.99 -14.41 4.14
C TYR A 283 -10.15 -15.52 3.51
N ILE A 284 -10.15 -16.72 4.09
CA ILE A 284 -9.43 -17.88 3.52
C ILE A 284 -10.05 -18.32 2.18
N GLU A 285 -11.33 -18.02 1.95
CA GLU A 285 -12.06 -18.34 0.73
C GLU A 285 -11.94 -17.26 -0.35
N GLN A 286 -11.17 -16.18 -0.11
CA GLN A 286 -10.96 -15.08 -1.06
C GLN A 286 -9.89 -15.37 -2.13
N LEU A 287 -9.36 -16.60 -2.19
CA LEU A 287 -8.36 -17.07 -3.17
C LEU A 287 -9.00 -17.77 -4.38
#